data_AF-A0AAP3H257-F1
#
_entry.id   AF-A0AAP3H257-F1
#
_cell.length_a   1.000
_cell.length_b   1.000
_cell.length_c   1.000
_cell.angle_alpha   90.00
_cell.angle_beta   90.00
_cell.angle_gamma   90.00
#
_symmetry.space_group_name_H-M   'P 1'
#
loop_
_entity.id
_entity.type
_entity.pdbx_description
1 polymer ?
#
loop_
_entity_poly.entity_id
_entity_poly.type
_entity_poly.pdbx_seq_one_letter_code
_entity_poly.pdbx_strand_id
1 'polypeptide(L)'
;MKTFALTAAAIATLAAAPAMASNFAAEVDADGSGTLSLEELQVAYPALTAETFAQIDVDANGEADMEEVAAAQEAGLLVNNG
;
A
#
# COMPACT_ATOMS: atom_id res chain seq x y z
N MET A 1 10.51 -34.89 -8.66
CA MET A 1 10.90 -33.98 -7.56
C MET A 1 11.44 -32.71 -8.18
N LYS A 2 10.81 -31.56 -7.94
CA LYS A 2 11.39 -30.21 -8.07
C LYS A 2 10.46 -29.24 -7.35
N THR A 3 10.74 -29.08 -6.06
CA THR A 3 10.17 -28.05 -5.20
C THR A 3 10.67 -26.69 -5.68
N PHE A 4 9.79 -25.88 -6.24
CA PHE A 4 10.06 -24.45 -6.44
C PHE A 4 9.86 -23.76 -5.10
N ALA A 5 10.94 -23.63 -4.34
CA ALA A 5 11.00 -22.72 -3.20
C ALA A 5 11.21 -21.31 -3.75
N LEU A 6 10.12 -20.56 -3.91
CA LEU A 6 10.18 -19.11 -4.08
C LEU A 6 10.17 -18.50 -2.67
N THR A 7 11.33 -18.49 -2.03
CA THR A 7 11.61 -17.58 -0.91
C THR A 7 11.88 -16.20 -1.50
N ALA A 8 10.83 -15.41 -1.69
CA ALA A 8 10.94 -13.97 -1.85
C ALA A 8 11.12 -13.37 -0.45
N ALA A 9 12.38 -13.27 -0.01
CA ALA A 9 12.73 -12.41 1.11
C ALA A 9 12.83 -10.98 0.54
N ALA A 10 11.72 -10.25 0.56
CA ALA A 10 11.74 -8.82 0.38
C ALA A 10 12.40 -8.22 1.63
N ILE A 11 13.68 -7.89 1.53
CA ILE A 11 14.36 -7.05 2.51
C ILE A 11 14.03 -5.62 2.07
N ALA A 12 12.86 -5.13 2.45
CA ALA A 12 12.52 -3.73 2.34
C ALA A 12 13.32 -2.97 3.41
N THR A 13 14.52 -2.50 3.05
CA THR A 13 15.13 -1.40 3.80
C THR A 13 14.46 -0.11 3.34
N LEU A 14 13.21 0.10 3.75
CA LEU A 14 12.54 1.36 3.50
C LEU A 14 13.10 2.39 4.48
N ALA A 15 13.81 3.37 3.93
CA ALA A 15 14.33 4.50 4.69
C ALA A 15 13.13 5.27 5.26
N ALA A 16 12.98 5.24 6.58
CA ALA A 16 11.99 6.03 7.30
C ALA A 16 12.20 7.52 7.02
N ALA A 17 11.53 8.04 5.99
CA ALA A 17 11.28 9.46 5.85
C ALA A 17 10.23 9.85 6.91
N PRO A 18 10.37 10.99 7.59
CA PRO A 18 9.40 11.42 8.58
C PRO A 18 8.09 11.77 7.86
N ALA A 19 7.15 10.82 7.89
CA ALA A 19 5.80 10.95 7.34
C ALA A 19 5.04 12.06 8.07
N MET A 20 5.12 13.27 7.51
CA MET A 20 4.22 14.38 7.85
C MET A 20 2.96 14.24 7.01
N ALA A 21 2.28 13.12 7.17
CA ALA A 21 1.34 12.71 6.18
C ALA A 21 0.12 12.13 6.89
N SER A 22 -0.91 12.98 6.84
CA SER A 22 -2.33 12.71 6.92
C SER A 22 -2.74 11.58 7.87
N ASN A 23 -3.38 11.96 8.98
CA ASN A 23 -3.97 11.15 10.04
C ASN A 23 -4.53 9.77 9.60
N PHE A 24 -5.07 9.69 8.38
CA PHE A 24 -5.57 8.48 7.74
C PHE A 24 -4.54 7.35 7.57
N ALA A 25 -3.32 7.62 7.07
CA ALA A 25 -2.34 6.54 6.91
C ALA A 25 -1.89 6.01 8.27
N ALA A 26 -1.70 6.88 9.26
CA ALA A 26 -1.39 6.46 10.63
C ALA A 26 -2.52 5.65 11.30
N GLU A 27 -3.75 5.72 10.79
CA GLU A 27 -4.89 4.92 11.29
C GLU A 27 -5.00 3.55 10.62
N VAL A 28 -4.38 3.38 9.44
CA VAL A 28 -4.51 2.19 8.59
C VAL A 28 -3.21 1.38 8.53
N ASP A 29 -2.06 2.05 8.62
CA ASP A 29 -0.70 1.50 8.75
C ASP A 29 -0.58 0.83 10.13
N ALA A 30 -0.89 -0.45 10.18
CA ALA A 30 -0.97 -1.21 11.41
C ALA A 30 0.42 -1.67 11.88
N ASP A 31 1.36 -1.80 10.95
CA ASP A 31 2.73 -2.22 11.24
C ASP A 31 3.71 -1.05 11.43
N GLY A 32 3.29 0.17 11.11
CA GLY A 32 4.07 1.39 11.28
C GLY A 32 5.24 1.48 10.30
N SER A 33 5.11 0.85 9.13
CA SER A 33 6.12 0.85 8.07
C SER A 33 6.25 2.23 7.40
N GLY A 34 5.20 3.06 7.46
CA GLY A 34 5.11 4.32 6.74
C GLY A 34 4.59 4.18 5.30
N THR A 35 4.19 2.98 4.91
CA THR A 35 3.55 2.61 3.64
C THR A 35 2.28 1.82 3.93
N LEU A 36 1.41 1.63 2.94
CA LEU A 36 0.17 0.87 3.10
C LEU A 36 0.14 -0.33 2.16
N SER A 37 0.07 -1.52 2.74
CA SER A 37 -0.13 -2.76 2.00
C SER A 37 -1.54 -2.84 1.40
N LEU A 38 -1.74 -3.70 0.39
CA LEU A 38 -3.08 -3.97 -0.16
C LEU A 38 -4.09 -4.35 0.93
N GLU A 39 -3.69 -5.23 1.85
CA GLU A 39 -4.55 -5.67 2.94
C GLU A 39 -4.92 -4.54 3.89
N GLU A 40 -3.99 -3.64 4.19
CA GLU A 40 -4.22 -2.48 5.05
C GLU A 40 -5.14 -1.47 4.36
N LEU A 41 -4.86 -1.12 3.10
CA LEU A 41 -5.75 -0.29 2.32
C LEU A 41 -7.15 -0.91 2.16
N GLN A 42 -7.28 -2.23 2.09
CA GLN A 42 -8.58 -2.90 2.04
C GLN A 42 -9.39 -2.77 3.34
N VAL A 43 -8.73 -2.57 4.49
CA VAL A 43 -9.43 -2.25 5.75
C VAL A 43 -10.16 -0.92 5.62
N ALA A 44 -9.54 0.08 4.99
CA ALA A 44 -10.13 1.40 4.83
C ALA A 44 -10.98 1.56 3.55
N TYR A 45 -10.65 0.79 2.51
CA TYR A 45 -11.28 0.78 1.19
C TYR A 45 -11.63 -0.67 0.81
N PRO A 46 -12.72 -1.25 1.34
CA PRO A 46 -13.10 -2.64 1.06
C PRO A 46 -13.44 -2.91 -0.42
N ALA A 47 -13.69 -1.86 -1.21
CA ALA A 47 -13.88 -1.95 -2.66
C ALA A 47 -12.56 -1.99 -3.45
N LEU A 48 -11.40 -1.83 -2.78
CA LEU A 48 -10.10 -1.88 -3.43
C LEU A 48 -9.79 -3.30 -3.90
N THR A 49 -9.53 -3.43 -5.19
CA THR A 49 -9.08 -4.69 -5.82
C THR A 49 -7.57 -4.66 -6.00
N ALA A 50 -6.95 -5.84 -6.17
CA ALA A 50 -5.53 -5.94 -6.49
C ALA A 50 -5.16 -5.25 -7.82
N GLU A 51 -6.08 -5.21 -8.79
CA GLU A 51 -5.88 -4.47 -10.05
C GLU A 51 -5.87 -2.96 -9.85
N THR A 52 -6.70 -2.45 -8.93
CA THR A 52 -6.67 -1.04 -8.56
C THR A 52 -5.41 -0.75 -7.75
N PHE A 53 -5.06 -1.59 -6.77
CA PHE A 53 -3.83 -1.42 -5.99
C PHE A 53 -2.58 -1.42 -6.88
N ALA A 54 -2.49 -2.28 -7.89
CA ALA A 54 -1.40 -2.26 -8.87
C ALA A 54 -1.35 -1.00 -9.75
N GLN A 55 -2.40 -0.17 -9.76
CA GLN A 55 -2.35 1.17 -10.36
C GLN A 55 -1.93 2.25 -9.37
N ILE A 56 -2.02 1.97 -8.07
CA ILE A 56 -1.57 2.84 -6.98
C ILE A 56 -0.07 2.63 -6.75
N ASP A 57 0.34 1.36 -6.60
CA ASP A 57 1.73 0.89 -6.50
C ASP A 57 2.41 1.00 -7.88
N VAL A 58 2.92 2.19 -8.18
CA VAL A 58 3.52 2.53 -9.48
C VAL A 58 4.92 1.93 -9.59
N ASP A 59 5.63 1.83 -8.47
CA ASP A 59 6.97 1.23 -8.43
C ASP A 59 6.96 -0.30 -8.35
N ALA A 60 5.78 -0.91 -8.16
CA ALA A 60 5.52 -2.34 -8.06
C ALA A 60 6.32 -3.01 -6.92
N ASN A 61 6.50 -2.30 -5.81
CA ASN A 61 7.20 -2.79 -4.63
C ASN A 61 6.30 -3.66 -3.71
N GLY A 62 4.98 -3.62 -3.92
CA GLY A 62 3.97 -4.36 -3.15
C GLY A 62 3.29 -3.55 -2.03
N GLU A 63 3.65 -2.29 -1.85
CA GLU A 63 3.22 -1.38 -0.78
C GLU A 63 2.97 0.02 -1.38
N ALA A 64 1.83 0.63 -1.08
CA ALA A 64 1.52 1.96 -1.58
C ALA A 64 2.06 3.01 -0.62
N ASP A 65 2.94 3.88 -1.09
CA ASP A 65 3.40 5.02 -0.30
C ASP A 65 2.36 6.14 -0.23
N MET A 66 2.63 7.16 0.59
CA MET A 66 1.67 8.23 0.82
C MET A 66 1.46 9.15 -0.39
N GLU A 67 2.45 9.26 -1.26
CA GLU A 67 2.37 10.03 -2.50
C GLU A 67 1.52 9.27 -3.53
N GLU A 68 1.70 7.96 -3.60
CA GLU A 68 0.90 7.04 -4.42
C GLU A 68 -0.56 6.99 -3.97
N VAL A 69 -0.82 6.87 -2.66
CA VAL A 69 -2.17 6.89 -2.09
C VAL A 69 -2.86 8.23 -2.35
N ALA A 70 -2.16 9.35 -2.21
CA ALA A 70 -2.71 10.66 -2.52
C ALA A 70 -3.05 10.80 -4.02
N ALA A 71 -2.16 10.33 -4.90
CA ALA A 71 -2.40 10.31 -6.34
C ALA A 71 -3.62 9.42 -6.68
N ALA A 72 -3.78 8.29 -6.01
CA ALA A 72 -4.91 7.39 -6.19
C ALA A 72 -6.23 7.97 -5.69
N GLN A 73 -6.22 8.75 -4.61
CA GLN A 73 -7.39 9.51 -4.17
C GLN A 73 -7.76 10.58 -5.20
N GLU A 74 -6.78 11.33 -5.70
CA GLU A 74 -7.00 12.39 -6.69
C GLU A 74 -7.49 11.82 -8.05
N ALA A 75 -6.97 10.65 -8.43
CA ALA A 75 -7.43 9.89 -9.59
C ALA A 75 -8.81 9.23 -9.40
N GLY A 76 -9.36 9.25 -8.18
CA GLY A 76 -10.62 8.59 -7.86
C GLY A 76 -10.55 7.05 -7.90
N LEU A 77 -9.35 6.48 -7.79
CA LEU A 77 -9.14 5.03 -7.66
C LEU A 77 -9.51 4.55 -6.26
N LEU A 78 -9.29 5.39 -5.25
CA LEU A 78 -9.67 5.13 -3.86
C LEU A 78 -11.05 5.71 -3.56
N VAL A 79 -12.09 4.97 -3.95
CA VAL A 79 -13.48 5.35 -3.69
C VAL A 79 -13.95 4.76 -2.36
N ASN A 80 -14.16 5.61 -1.35
CA ASN A 80 -14.86 5.19 -0.15
C ASN A 80 -16.37 5.30 -0.42
N ASN A 81 -17.03 4.16 -0.64
CA ASN A 81 -18.49 4.13 -0.76
C ASN A 81 -19.06 4.33 0.66
N GLY A 82 -19.24 5.61 1.03
CA GLY A 82 -19.88 6.01 2.28
C GLY A 82 -21.33 5.54 2.38
#